data_AF-A0A9Q3UJ43-F1
#
_entry.id   AF-A0A9Q3UJ43-F1
#
_cell.length_a   1.000
_cell.length_b   1.000
_cell.length_c   1.000
_cell.angle_alpha   90.00
_cell.angle_beta   90.00
_cell.angle_gamma   90.00
#
_symmetry.space_group_name_H-M   'P 1'
#
loop_
_entity.id
_entity.type
_entity.pdbx_description
1 polymer ?
#
loop_
_entity_poly.entity_id
_entity_poly.type
_entity_poly.pdbx_seq_one_letter_code
_entity_poly.pdbx_strand_id
1 'polypeptide(L)'
;IIWEALELEVGKDLDPFDMICHVVYDQPALTRKERADNVKKRNYFTKYGETAQQVLNNLLDKYADKGVQEIENIHVLKVKPFDEMGRPAEIVKKCFGGREQYLEAISELEAEIYQSA
;
A
#
# COMPACT_ATOMS: atom_id res chain seq x y z
N ILE A 1 14.67 10.22 15.79
CA ILE A 1 15.41 11.51 15.86
C ILE A 1 16.05 11.90 14.51
N ILE A 2 15.96 11.08 13.43
CA ILE A 2 16.34 11.53 12.06
C ILE A 2 15.10 11.83 11.18
N TRP A 3 13.97 11.14 11.43
CA TRP A 3 12.77 11.25 10.60
C TRP A 3 12.09 12.63 10.65
N GLU A 4 11.96 13.25 11.82
CA GLU A 4 11.34 14.60 11.92
C GLU A 4 12.11 15.67 11.14
N ALA A 5 13.45 15.58 11.09
CA ALA A 5 14.26 16.53 10.33
C ALA A 5 14.09 16.35 8.82
N LEU A 6 14.06 15.10 8.35
CA LEU A 6 13.80 14.77 6.95
C LEU A 6 12.36 15.12 6.52
N GLU A 7 11.36 14.87 7.35
CA GLU A 7 9.96 15.22 7.05
C GLU A 7 9.75 16.73 6.89
N LEU A 8 10.52 17.56 7.60
CA LEU A 8 10.48 19.02 7.48
C LEU A 8 11.14 19.53 6.19
N GLU A 9 12.15 18.82 5.69
CA GLU A 9 12.92 19.22 4.51
C GLU A 9 12.29 18.71 3.21
N VAL A 10 11.77 17.47 3.21
CA VAL A 10 11.30 16.79 2.00
C VAL A 10 9.76 16.65 1.95
N GLY A 11 9.07 16.77 3.09
CA GLY A 11 7.60 16.79 3.20
C GLY A 11 7.00 15.49 3.76
N LYS A 12 5.96 15.62 4.60
CA LYS A 12 5.28 14.51 5.30
C LYS A 12 4.59 13.49 4.39
N ASP A 13 4.34 13.88 3.15
CA ASP A 13 3.62 13.08 2.16
C ASP A 13 4.54 12.09 1.41
N LEU A 14 5.86 12.19 1.61
CA LEU A 14 6.84 11.28 1.05
C LEU A 14 6.97 10.00 1.88
N ASP A 15 7.26 8.91 1.20
CA ASP A 15 7.68 7.67 1.83
C ASP A 15 9.15 7.77 2.28
N PRO A 16 9.55 7.22 3.44
CA PRO A 16 10.96 7.14 3.85
C PRO A 16 11.88 6.53 2.79
N PHE A 17 11.39 5.57 2.00
CA PHE A 17 12.13 5.04 0.86
C PHE A 17 12.45 6.13 -0.17
N ASP A 18 11.44 6.92 -0.60
CA ASP A 18 11.63 8.02 -1.55
C ASP A 18 12.55 9.11 -1.01
N MET A 19 12.46 9.42 0.29
CA MET A 19 13.38 10.39 0.92
C MET A 19 14.84 9.93 0.81
N ILE A 20 15.11 8.65 1.08
CA ILE A 20 16.46 8.09 0.93
C ILE A 20 16.87 8.10 -0.54
N CYS A 21 15.99 7.69 -1.45
CA CYS A 21 16.28 7.67 -2.88
C CYS A 21 16.61 9.06 -3.43
N HIS A 22 15.86 10.08 -3.01
CA HIS A 22 16.10 11.47 -3.40
C HIS A 22 17.44 11.98 -2.86
N VAL A 23 17.71 11.79 -1.57
CA VAL A 23 18.95 12.29 -0.94
C VAL A 23 20.19 11.58 -1.47
N VAL A 24 20.13 10.27 -1.70
CA VAL A 24 21.30 9.47 -2.08
C VAL A 24 21.54 9.48 -3.60
N TYR A 25 20.47 9.49 -4.40
CA TYR A 25 20.56 9.30 -5.85
C TYR A 25 20.06 10.49 -6.68
N ASP A 26 19.71 11.62 -6.03
CA ASP A 26 19.18 12.84 -6.68
C ASP A 26 17.96 12.56 -7.59
N GLN A 27 17.18 11.53 -7.23
CA GLN A 27 15.98 11.12 -7.96
C GLN A 27 14.77 11.97 -7.54
N PRO A 28 13.81 12.27 -8.44
CA PRO A 28 12.56 12.89 -8.05
C PRO A 28 11.84 12.03 -6.99
N ALA A 29 11.54 12.61 -5.83
CA ALA A 29 10.81 11.92 -4.78
C ALA A 29 9.33 11.81 -5.15
N LEU A 30 8.79 10.59 -5.16
CA LEU A 30 7.35 10.38 -5.33
C LEU A 30 6.65 10.43 -3.97
N THR A 31 5.50 11.09 -3.91
CA THR A 31 4.60 11.01 -2.76
C THR A 31 3.97 9.62 -2.67
N ARG A 32 3.53 9.23 -1.47
CA ARG A 32 2.80 7.96 -1.28
C ARG A 32 1.55 7.90 -2.15
N LYS A 33 0.89 9.06 -2.34
CA LYS A 33 -0.27 9.17 -3.23
C LYS A 33 0.10 8.91 -4.68
N GLU A 34 1.20 9.49 -5.17
CA GLU A 34 1.67 9.24 -6.54
C GLU A 34 2.04 7.76 -6.75
N ARG A 35 2.68 7.12 -5.76
CA ARG A 35 2.94 5.67 -5.80
C ARG A 35 1.65 4.87 -5.87
N ALA A 36 0.69 5.14 -4.99
CA ALA A 36 -0.61 4.49 -5.01
C ALA A 36 -1.33 4.65 -6.36
N ASP A 37 -1.36 5.87 -6.90
CA ASP A 37 -2.01 6.17 -8.18
C ASP A 37 -1.30 5.50 -9.36
N ASN A 38 0.02 5.34 -9.31
CA ASN A 38 0.78 4.61 -10.32
C ASN A 38 0.44 3.12 -10.32
N VAL A 39 0.30 2.50 -9.14
CA VAL A 39 -0.14 1.09 -9.05
C VAL A 39 -1.56 0.94 -9.59
N LYS A 40 -2.50 1.82 -9.22
CA LYS A 40 -3.91 1.79 -9.70
C LYS A 40 -4.04 1.85 -11.23
N LYS A 41 -3.09 2.47 -11.93
CA LYS A 41 -3.06 2.55 -13.39
C LYS A 41 -2.52 1.28 -14.06
N ARG A 42 -1.89 0.38 -13.31
CA ARG A 42 -1.32 -0.87 -13.83
C ARG A 42 -2.36 -1.99 -13.85
N ASN A 43 -2.11 -3.00 -14.68
CA ASN A 43 -2.99 -4.16 -14.82
C ASN A 43 -2.88 -5.18 -13.67
N TYR A 44 -2.15 -4.89 -12.58
CA TYR A 44 -1.92 -5.78 -11.45
C TYR A 44 -3.22 -6.37 -10.88
N PHE A 45 -4.26 -5.54 -10.75
CA PHE A 45 -5.54 -5.94 -10.13
C PHE A 45 -6.36 -6.94 -10.96
N THR A 46 -6.09 -7.06 -12.27
CA THR A 46 -6.93 -7.85 -13.19
C THR A 46 -6.93 -9.36 -12.91
N LYS A 47 -5.95 -9.86 -12.13
CA LYS A 47 -5.90 -11.26 -11.67
C LYS A 47 -6.82 -11.57 -10.48
N TYR A 48 -7.41 -10.55 -9.86
CA TYR A 48 -8.28 -10.68 -8.70
C TYR A 48 -9.75 -10.46 -9.07
N GLY A 49 -10.67 -11.07 -8.30
CA GLY A 49 -12.11 -10.78 -8.42
C GLY A 49 -12.47 -9.38 -7.91
N GLU A 50 -13.65 -8.87 -8.26
CA GLU A 50 -14.08 -7.49 -7.96
C GLU A 50 -13.90 -7.09 -6.49
N THR A 51 -14.37 -7.93 -5.54
CA THR A 51 -14.22 -7.64 -4.11
C THR A 51 -12.76 -7.58 -3.67
N ALA A 52 -11.91 -8.48 -4.19
CA ALA A 52 -10.48 -8.48 -3.89
C ALA A 52 -9.79 -7.23 -4.45
N GLN A 53 -10.16 -6.79 -5.66
CA GLN A 53 -9.67 -5.54 -6.22
C GLN A 53 -10.08 -4.33 -5.37
N GLN A 54 -11.33 -4.30 -4.86
CA GLN A 54 -11.76 -3.24 -3.94
C GLN A 54 -10.95 -3.23 -2.65
N VAL A 55 -10.65 -4.41 -2.07
CA VAL A 55 -9.79 -4.51 -0.88
C VAL A 55 -8.40 -3.95 -1.17
N LEU A 56 -7.77 -4.37 -2.28
CA LEU A 56 -6.43 -3.90 -2.63
C LEU A 56 -6.40 -2.38 -2.94
N ASN A 57 -7.45 -1.84 -3.58
CA ASN A 57 -7.56 -0.40 -3.79
C ASN A 57 -7.69 0.38 -2.47
N ASN A 58 -8.53 -0.09 -1.55
CA ASN A 58 -8.65 0.53 -0.23
C ASN A 58 -7.35 0.42 0.58
N LEU A 59 -6.57 -0.65 0.40
CA LEU A 59 -5.25 -0.78 0.99
C LEU A 59 -4.28 0.26 0.43
N LEU A 60 -4.30 0.51 -0.88
CA LEU A 60 -3.51 1.60 -1.47
C LEU A 60 -3.89 2.98 -0.93
N ASP A 61 -5.17 3.22 -0.69
CA ASP A 61 -5.61 4.46 -0.05
C ASP A 61 -5.08 4.57 1.39
N LYS A 62 -5.07 3.47 2.15
CA LYS A 62 -4.43 3.43 3.48
C LYS A 62 -2.93 3.65 3.42
N TYR A 63 -2.24 3.08 2.44
CA TYR A 63 -0.83 3.34 2.20
C TYR A 63 -0.56 4.82 1.95
N ALA A 64 -1.36 5.46 1.09
CA ALA A 64 -1.23 6.89 0.81
C ALA A 64 -1.36 7.75 2.08
N ASP A 65 -2.27 7.39 2.98
CA ASP A 65 -2.54 8.14 4.23
C ASP A 65 -1.58 7.83 5.38
N LYS A 66 -1.17 6.57 5.54
CA LYS A 66 -0.52 6.04 6.76
C LYS A 66 0.83 5.37 6.53
N GLY A 67 1.20 5.08 5.28
CA GLY A 67 2.42 4.39 4.91
C GLY A 67 2.30 2.86 4.90
N VAL A 68 3.38 2.19 4.48
CA VAL A 68 3.41 0.74 4.19
C VAL A 68 3.12 -0.14 5.40
N GLN A 69 3.55 0.27 6.60
CA GLN A 69 3.36 -0.52 7.82
C GLN A 69 1.88 -0.76 8.14
N GLU A 70 0.99 0.14 7.71
CA GLU A 70 -0.45 -0.01 7.93
C GLU A 70 -1.02 -1.15 7.07
N ILE A 71 -0.55 -1.34 5.84
CA ILE A 71 -1.08 -2.35 4.92
C ILE A 71 -0.51 -3.75 5.15
N GLU A 72 0.71 -3.86 5.68
CA GLU A 72 1.32 -5.13 6.10
C GLU A 72 0.59 -5.75 7.30
N ASN A 73 -0.07 -4.92 8.11
CA ASN A 73 -0.79 -5.36 9.28
C ASN A 73 -2.19 -5.89 8.90
N ILE A 74 -2.41 -7.21 9.01
CA ILE A 74 -3.71 -7.84 8.76
C ILE A 74 -4.88 -7.25 9.58
N HIS A 75 -4.60 -6.55 10.68
CA HIS A 75 -5.62 -5.85 11.46
C HIS A 75 -6.25 -4.66 10.72
N VAL A 76 -5.63 -4.19 9.64
CA VAL A 76 -6.20 -3.17 8.74
C VAL A 76 -7.59 -3.58 8.23
N LEU A 77 -7.84 -4.89 8.06
CA LEU A 77 -9.14 -5.40 7.64
C LEU A 77 -10.26 -5.21 8.69
N LYS A 78 -9.92 -4.77 9.91
CA LYS A 78 -10.88 -4.46 10.99
C LYS A 78 -11.30 -2.99 11.02
N VAL A 79 -10.67 -2.13 10.21
CA VAL A 79 -10.98 -0.69 10.18
C VAL A 79 -11.78 -0.32 8.93
N LYS A 80 -12.38 0.86 8.92
CA LYS A 80 -13.11 1.37 7.75
C LYS A 80 -12.18 1.60 6.54
N PRO A 81 -12.62 1.27 5.32
CA PRO A 81 -13.93 0.71 4.96
C PRO A 81 -14.01 -0.83 4.96
N PHE A 82 -12.96 -1.54 5.38
CA PHE A 82 -12.88 -3.00 5.28
C PHE A 82 -13.87 -3.74 6.19
N ASP A 83 -14.21 -3.15 7.34
CA ASP A 83 -15.22 -3.67 8.27
C ASP A 83 -16.62 -3.78 7.63
N GLU A 84 -16.91 -2.95 6.63
CA GLU A 84 -18.15 -2.97 5.84
C GLU A 84 -18.11 -4.01 4.70
N MET A 85 -16.93 -4.50 4.32
CA MET A 85 -16.74 -5.48 3.24
C MET A 85 -16.89 -6.95 3.71
N GLY A 86 -16.90 -7.17 5.02
CA GLY A 86 -17.09 -8.48 5.65
C GLY A 86 -16.14 -8.71 6.81
N ARG A 87 -16.22 -9.88 7.45
CA ARG A 87 -15.28 -10.23 8.52
C ARG A 87 -13.88 -10.44 7.93
N PRO A 88 -12.79 -10.04 8.62
CA PRO A 88 -11.42 -10.22 8.12
C PRO A 88 -11.12 -11.64 7.62
N ALA A 89 -11.54 -12.66 8.36
CA ALA A 89 -11.35 -14.06 7.98
C ALA A 89 -12.12 -14.45 6.70
N GLU A 90 -13.30 -13.86 6.48
CA GLU A 90 -14.08 -14.08 5.27
C GLU A 90 -13.47 -13.36 4.06
N ILE A 91 -12.99 -12.13 4.26
CA ILE A 91 -12.26 -11.39 3.21
C ILE A 91 -11.06 -12.20 2.76
N VAL A 92 -10.20 -12.61 3.69
CA VAL A 92 -9.01 -13.42 3.41
C VAL A 92 -9.37 -14.71 2.66
N LYS A 93 -10.39 -15.44 3.13
CA LYS A 93 -10.77 -16.72 2.53
C LYS A 93 -11.45 -16.57 1.17
N LYS A 94 -12.43 -15.68 1.05
CA LYS A 94 -13.29 -15.54 -0.15
C LYS A 94 -12.60 -14.73 -1.26
N CYS A 95 -11.81 -13.72 -0.89
CA CYS A 95 -11.20 -12.82 -1.86
C CYS A 95 -9.83 -13.32 -2.34
N PHE A 96 -9.05 -13.95 -1.46
CA PHE A 96 -7.67 -14.35 -1.74
C PHE A 96 -7.46 -15.87 -1.73
N GLY A 97 -8.39 -16.65 -1.18
CA GLY A 97 -8.29 -18.11 -1.13
C GLY A 97 -7.67 -18.66 0.16
N GLY A 98 -7.19 -17.78 1.05
CA GLY A 98 -6.55 -18.18 2.31
C GLY A 98 -5.57 -17.15 2.83
N ARG A 99 -5.02 -17.42 4.02
CA ARG A 99 -4.08 -16.51 4.68
C ARG A 99 -2.77 -16.37 3.89
N GLU A 100 -2.26 -17.48 3.36
CA GLU A 100 -0.99 -17.47 2.60
C GLU A 100 -1.13 -16.62 1.33
N GLN A 101 -2.20 -16.84 0.57
CA GLN A 101 -2.48 -16.08 -0.66
C GLN A 101 -2.78 -14.60 -0.38
N TYR A 102 -3.40 -14.28 0.77
CA TYR A 102 -3.53 -12.89 1.19
C TYR A 102 -2.17 -12.25 1.44
N LEU A 103 -1.29 -12.91 2.20
CA LEU A 103 0.05 -12.38 2.49
C LEU A 103 0.90 -12.24 1.23
N GLU A 104 0.78 -13.18 0.30
CA GLU A 104 1.39 -13.09 -1.03
C GLU A 104 0.86 -11.88 -1.80
N ALA A 105 -0.46 -11.66 -1.82
CA ALA A 105 -1.05 -10.49 -2.47
C ALA A 105 -0.58 -9.16 -1.84
N ILE A 106 -0.39 -9.11 -0.51
CA ILE A 106 0.16 -7.90 0.15
C ILE A 106 1.62 -7.68 -0.23
N SER A 107 2.44 -8.74 -0.22
CA SER A 107 3.85 -8.68 -0.62
C SER A 107 4.01 -8.21 -2.07
N GLU A 108 3.20 -8.74 -2.98
CA GLU A 108 3.19 -8.29 -4.37
C GLU A 108 2.68 -6.85 -4.51
N LEU A 109 1.65 -6.44 -3.77
CA LEU A 109 1.15 -5.07 -3.78
C LEU A 109 2.24 -4.10 -3.31
N GLU A 110 2.98 -4.44 -2.27
CA GLU A 110 4.13 -3.67 -1.80
C GLU A 110 5.25 -3.59 -2.85
N ALA A 111 5.56 -4.71 -3.51
CA ALA A 111 6.51 -4.73 -4.61
C ALA A 111 6.06 -3.81 -5.76
N GLU A 112 4.77 -3.79 -6.09
CA GLU A 112 4.20 -2.88 -7.09
C GLU A 112 4.31 -1.40 -6.66
N ILE A 113 4.06 -1.09 -5.38
CA ILE A 113 4.22 0.25 -4.80
C ILE A 113 5.66 0.75 -4.98
N TYR A 114 6.64 -0.11 -4.71
CA TYR A 114 8.07 0.26 -4.74
C TYR A 114 8.77 0.01 -6.07
N GLN A 115 8.11 -0.62 -7.04
CA GLN A 115 8.65 -0.79 -8.38
C GLN A 115 8.96 0.59 -9.00
N SER A 116 10.19 0.75 -9.48
CA SER A 116 10.63 1.96 -10.18
C SER A 116 9.61 2.34 -11.27
N ALA A 117 9.06 3.54 -11.15
CA ALA A 117 8.13 4.11 -12.12
C ALA A 117 8.86 4.44 -13.44
#